data_AF-A0A3P8KK46-F1
#
_entry.id   AF-A0A3P8KK46-F1
#
_cell.length_a   1.000
_cell.length_b   1.000
_cell.length_c   1.000
_cell.angle_alpha   90.00
_cell.angle_beta   90.00
_cell.angle_gamma   90.00
#
_symmetry.space_group_name_H-M   'P 1'
#
loop_
_entity.id
_entity.type
_entity.pdbx_description
1 polymer ?
#
loop_
_entity_poly.entity_id
_entity_poly.type
_entity_poly.pdbx_seq_one_letter_code
_entity_poly.pdbx_strand_id
1 'polypeptide(L)' 'MKKIAIIGAGPTGIYTFHALLQNAVPLAVSIYEQADRQASGCPIARKTPRG' A
#
# COMPACT_ATOMS: atom_id res chain seq x y z
N MET A 1 -1.70 2.50 -22.98
CA MET A 1 -1.67 1.82 -21.66
C MET A 1 -1.34 2.86 -20.60
N LYS A 2 -2.19 3.03 -19.58
CA LYS A 2 -1.95 4.05 -18.53
C LYS A 2 -0.91 3.54 -17.54
N LYS A 3 0.00 4.43 -17.12
CA LYS A 3 1.07 4.15 -16.13
C LYS A 3 0.75 4.89 -14.84
N ILE A 4 0.75 4.17 -13.72
CA ILE A 4 0.40 4.71 -12.40
C ILE A 4 1.54 4.38 -11.43
N ALA A 5 1.99 5.38 -10.68
CA ALA A 5 2.91 5.21 -9.56
C ALA A 5 2.16 5.42 -8.25
N ILE A 6 2.28 4.49 -7.32
CA ILE A 6 1.78 4.59 -5.95
C ILE A 6 3.00 4.80 -5.05
N ILE A 7 3.01 5.89 -4.28
CA ILE A 7 4.07 6.20 -3.32
C ILE A 7 3.57 5.87 -1.92
N GLY A 8 4.24 4.92 -1.27
CA GLY A 8 3.85 4.32 0.02
C GLY A 8 3.11 3.00 -0.18
N ALA A 9 3.62 1.94 0.44
CA ALA A 9 3.03 0.61 0.44
C ALA A 9 2.20 0.33 1.72
N GLY A 10 1.89 1.34 2.53
CA GLY A 10 0.99 1.20 3.69
C GLY A 10 -0.46 0.83 3.28
N PRO A 11 -1.39 0.74 4.25
CA PRO A 11 -2.78 0.29 4.00
C PRO A 11 -3.43 1.03 2.83
N THR A 12 -3.35 2.36 2.81
CA THR A 12 -3.91 3.19 1.73
C THR A 12 -3.35 2.79 0.37
N GLY A 13 -2.02 2.65 0.23
CA GLY A 13 -1.37 2.32 -1.04
C GLY A 13 -1.80 0.95 -1.57
N ILE A 14 -1.90 -0.06 -0.70
CA ILE A 14 -2.36 -1.40 -1.08
C ILE A 14 -3.85 -1.42 -1.41
N TYR A 15 -4.69 -0.71 -0.67
CA TYR A 15 -6.11 -0.63 -0.99
C TYR A 15 -6.35 0.13 -2.30
N THR A 16 -5.56 1.16 -2.58
CA THR A 16 -5.56 1.83 -3.89
C THR A 16 -5.16 0.85 -4.99
N PHE A 17 -4.08 0.09 -4.82
CA PHE A 17 -3.69 -0.95 -5.78
C PHE A 17 -4.80 -1.98 -6.00
N HIS A 18 -5.40 -2.50 -4.93
CA HIS A 18 -6.50 -3.46 -5.00
C HIS A 18 -7.71 -2.91 -5.78
N ALA A 19 -8.10 -1.66 -5.55
CA ALA A 19 -9.17 -1.01 -6.30
C ALA A 19 -8.82 -0.86 -7.79
N LEU A 20 -7.55 -0.61 -8.14
CA LEU A 20 -7.09 -0.55 -9.52
C LEU A 20 -7.16 -1.90 -10.24
N LEU A 21 -6.99 -3.03 -9.52
CA LEU A 21 -7.14 -4.37 -10.11
C LEU A 21 -8.58 -4.66 -10.58
N GLN A 22 -9.57 -3.96 -10.04
CA GLN A 22 -10.98 -4.11 -10.43
C GLN A 22 -11.33 -3.33 -11.71
N ASN A 23 -10.38 -2.60 -12.31
CA ASN A 23 -10.63 -1.91 -13.58
C ASN A 23 -10.59 -2.88 -14.78
N ALA A 24 -11.55 -2.75 -15.68
CA ALA A 24 -11.63 -3.53 -16.93
C ALA A 24 -10.66 -3.07 -18.03
N VAL A 25 -9.67 -2.23 -17.69
CA VAL A 25 -8.68 -1.69 -18.64
C VAL A 25 -7.26 -2.09 -18.23
N PRO A 26 -6.36 -2.41 -19.20
CA PRO A 26 -4.97 -2.70 -18.89
C PRO A 26 -4.23 -1.49 -18.27
N LEU A 27 -3.67 -1.71 -17.08
CA LEU A 27 -2.88 -0.73 -16.33
C LEU A 27 -1.46 -1.26 -16.09
N ALA A 28 -0.46 -0.36 -16.15
CA ALA A 28 0.87 -0.61 -15.62
C ALA A 28 1.00 0.13 -14.29
N VAL A 29 1.17 -0.60 -13.19
CA VAL A 29 1.23 -0.02 -11.83
C VAL A 29 2.58 -0.34 -11.19
N SER A 30 3.23 0.68 -10.63
CA SER A 30 4.46 0.54 -9.83
C SER A 30 4.21 1.08 -8.43
N ILE A 31 4.63 0.35 -7.40
CA ILE A 31 4.48 0.73 -5.99
C ILE A 31 5.88 0.95 -5.43
N TYR A 32 6.09 2.09 -4.76
CA TYR A 32 7.35 2.46 -4.14
C TYR A 32 7.17 2.60 -2.63
N GLU A 33 8.14 2.15 -1.86
CA GLU A 33 8.16 2.27 -0.40
C GLU A 33 9.59 2.63 0.02
N GLN A 34 9.72 3.48 1.04
CA GLN A 34 11.03 3.92 1.54
C GLN A 34 11.63 2.86 2.47
N ALA A 35 10.79 2.12 3.18
CA ALA A 35 11.22 1.06 4.08
C ALA A 35 11.46 -0.28 3.35
N ASP A 36 12.45 -1.04 3.81
CA ASP A 36 12.75 -2.41 3.33
C ASP A 36 11.59 -3.42 3.55
N ARG A 37 10.58 -3.01 4.32
CA ARG A 37 9.28 -3.68 4.41
C ARG A 37 8.18 -2.65 4.25
N GLN A 38 7.08 -3.07 3.63
CA GLN A 38 5.79 -2.40 3.74
C GLN A 38 5.60 -1.90 5.16
N ALA A 39 5.33 -0.59 5.32
CA ALA A 39 4.99 0.00 6.61
C ALA A 39 3.89 -0.86 7.22
N SER A 40 4.29 -1.67 8.21
CA SER A 40 3.43 -2.64 8.85
C SER A 40 2.38 -1.87 9.62
N GLY A 41 1.26 -1.60 8.95
CA GLY A 41 -0.01 -1.40 9.62
C GLY A 41 -0.37 -2.72 10.29
N CYS A 42 0.35 -3.09 11.36
CA CYS A 42 -0.06 -4.16 12.25
C CYS A 42 -1.51 -3.86 12.66
N PRO A 43 -2.47 -4.76 12.42
CA PRO A 43 -3.69 -4.73 13.19
C PRO A 43 -3.29 -4.97 14.65
N ILE A 44 -3.79 -4.15 15.57
CA ILE A 44 -3.56 -4.25 17.03
C ILE A 44 -2.09 -4.30 17.47
N ALA A 45 -1.37 -3.18 17.31
CA ALA A 45 -0.36 -2.85 18.31
C ALA A 45 -1.10 -2.53 19.61
N ARG A 46 -1.32 -3.54 20.46
CA ARG A 46 -1.62 -3.35 21.88
C ARG A 46 -0.59 -2.37 22.39
N LYS A 47 -1.00 -1.10 22.60
CA LYS A 47 -0.19 -0.08 23.27
C LYS A 47 0.13 -0.67 24.64
N THR A 48 1.30 -1.31 24.76
CA THR A 48 1.80 -1.70 26.07
C THR A 48 2.20 -0.37 26.71
N PRO A 49 1.59 0.01 27.85
CA PRO A 49 1.95 1.27 28.48
C PRO A 49 3.43 1.17 28.83
N ARG A 50 4.24 2.09 28.31
CA ARG A 50 5.60 2.25 28.79
C ARG A 50 5.47 2.78 30.21
N GLY A 51 5.96 1.97 31.16
CA GLY A 51 6.08 2.35 32.56
C GLY A 51 7.04 3.52 32.75
#